data_AF-A0A0R3R0M8-F1
#
_entry.id   AF-A0A0R3R0M8-F1
#
_cell.length_a   1.000
_cell.length_b   1.000
_cell.length_c   1.000
_cell.angle_alpha   90.00
_cell.angle_beta   90.00
_cell.angle_gamma   90.00
#
_symmetry.space_group_name_H-M   'P 1'
#
loop_
_entity.id
_entity.type
_entity.pdbx_description
1 polymer ?
#
loop_
_entity_poly.entity_id
_entity_poly.type
_entity_poly.pdbx_seq_one_letter_code
_entity_poly.pdbx_strand_id
1 'polypeptide(L)'
;LVNGGDIPELYRLNHLIAFEANEKDLKHRLIIGHNVAFDRSRVREQYYRKGTNTRFWDTMSMAIPIYGMADHQVALYEKKDTEVDDSGPIGWIDYWRSLVCKNSLSALHEKLCGTTNSLKPLNKSLQTFFVKEPIDEIRRSFQDLTTYCAYDVVACFELYQVLYPEFTKRFPHPVTWQGMLEIGNVYLPVTKNWRKFFDNNETRANNENKIAAIGVVYAARELVEKLEEPIQSYKNDPWMWSVDWSSRKGEEFPIWYESLLRTRSLLHMPVEELSQADVKLKSRVVPRLFGLCWGPYPLHYKTDKGWGFLVPKDRRIALSDVPEMDEVVLRRGVKATIPVKAILSLIQQNIAEGIGDVLLTHSHSSSTTISIFNFHKLPHPNGEHDNVGDPISKAFQLEIDEGVLWPVRYKKEFSDLYRARNTTRFWNNYRDRFQEQVTIWLDENGDEGAIAPSIIPAGTVTRRAVHKLWLTAINPKDDQMIGTNLKSMVECPEDWHIVGADVDSQEQWIAAMLGDCCVGKGTAGVTPFSNMLLAGSKSDNSDLHSVIAKEVGISRDKAKVLNYARLYGSGIVHAAEFLIQSGMNATKALNVSNKLFATTKGKRFK
;
A
#
# COMPACT_ATOMS: atom_id res chain seq x y z
N LEU A 1 23.45 -7.26 9.43
CA LEU A 1 23.76 -8.70 9.19
C LEU A 1 25.17 -8.81 8.62
N VAL A 2 25.88 -9.87 9.04
CA VAL A 2 27.35 -10.01 9.09
C VAL A 2 28.01 -10.10 7.72
N ASN A 3 28.97 -9.22 7.44
CA ASN A 3 29.92 -9.42 6.34
C ASN A 3 30.95 -10.48 6.76
N GLY A 4 30.92 -11.66 6.14
CA GLY A 4 32.01 -12.64 6.20
C GLY A 4 31.78 -13.92 7.02
N GLY A 5 30.58 -14.17 7.54
CA GLY A 5 30.22 -15.50 8.06
C GLY A 5 29.59 -16.37 6.96
N ASP A 6 29.86 -17.68 6.96
CA ASP A 6 29.15 -18.63 6.10
C ASP A 6 27.66 -18.64 6.49
N ILE A 7 26.83 -17.95 5.71
CA ILE A 7 25.38 -17.99 5.89
C ILE A 7 24.89 -19.28 5.25
N PRO A 8 24.24 -20.19 6.01
CA PRO A 8 23.70 -21.39 5.41
C PRO A 8 22.64 -21.01 4.38
N GLU A 9 22.77 -21.54 3.17
CA GLU A 9 21.78 -21.33 2.09
C GLU A 9 20.38 -21.79 2.53
N LEU A 10 20.34 -22.86 3.33
CA LEU A 10 19.14 -23.42 3.93
C LEU A 10 19.22 -23.37 5.45
N TYR A 11 18.40 -22.54 6.07
CA TYR A 11 18.21 -22.58 7.52
C TYR A 11 17.53 -23.89 7.91
N ARG A 12 17.92 -24.42 9.08
CA ARG A 12 17.62 -25.78 9.57
C ARG A 12 17.31 -25.68 11.06
N LEU A 13 16.74 -26.73 11.63
CA LEU A 13 16.36 -26.77 13.04
C LEU A 13 17.51 -26.49 14.00
N ASN A 14 18.74 -26.93 13.71
CA ASN A 14 19.92 -26.69 14.54
C ASN A 14 20.40 -25.23 14.55
N HIS A 15 19.93 -24.39 13.63
CA HIS A 15 20.20 -22.96 13.59
C HIS A 15 19.24 -22.14 14.49
N LEU A 16 18.22 -22.78 15.05
CA LEU A 16 17.17 -22.13 15.85
C LEU A 16 17.44 -22.25 17.36
N ILE A 17 16.75 -21.40 18.13
CA ILE A 17 16.81 -21.40 19.59
C ILE A 17 16.04 -22.61 20.11
N ALA A 18 16.72 -23.46 20.86
CA ALA A 18 16.17 -24.64 21.51
C ALA A 18 15.69 -24.30 22.93
N PHE A 19 14.39 -24.43 23.22
CA PHE A 19 13.89 -24.37 24.59
C PHE A 19 13.76 -25.75 25.26
N GLU A 20 13.81 -26.81 24.46
CA GLU A 20 13.70 -28.19 24.94
C GLU A 20 14.94 -29.00 24.57
N ALA A 21 15.29 -29.98 25.42
CA ALA A 21 16.48 -30.79 25.19
C ALA A 21 16.23 -31.89 24.15
N ASN A 22 14.98 -32.37 23.99
CA ASN A 22 14.62 -33.48 23.10
C ASN A 22 13.14 -33.38 22.67
N GLU A 23 12.84 -33.75 21.43
CA GLU A 23 11.49 -33.87 20.85
C GLU A 23 10.54 -34.81 21.61
N LYS A 24 11.09 -35.71 22.45
CA LYS A 24 10.31 -36.69 23.22
C LYS A 24 9.83 -36.21 24.60
N ASP A 25 10.32 -35.06 25.08
CA ASP A 25 9.98 -34.50 26.41
C ASP A 25 9.25 -33.14 26.29
N LEU A 26 8.20 -33.11 25.45
CA LEU A 26 7.39 -31.91 25.19
C LEU A 26 6.52 -31.54 26.41
N LYS A 27 7.05 -30.71 27.31
CA LYS A 27 6.32 -30.23 28.49
C LYS A 27 5.37 -29.09 28.12
N HIS A 28 4.26 -28.98 28.87
CA HIS A 28 3.39 -27.81 28.76
C HIS A 28 4.13 -26.58 29.26
N ARG A 29 4.26 -25.55 28.40
CA ARG A 29 4.95 -24.30 28.73
C ARG A 29 4.18 -23.12 28.14
N LEU A 30 4.22 -22.01 28.86
CA LEU A 30 3.69 -20.73 28.38
C LEU A 30 4.84 -19.73 28.34
N ILE A 31 5.16 -19.22 27.16
CA ILE A 31 6.13 -18.15 26.96
C ILE A 31 5.37 -16.84 26.84
N ILE A 32 5.66 -15.91 27.73
CA ILE A 32 5.06 -14.58 27.73
C ILE A 32 6.09 -13.62 27.13
N GLY A 33 5.66 -12.79 26.17
CA GLY A 33 6.53 -11.79 25.56
C GLY A 33 5.74 -10.63 24.98
N HIS A 34 6.45 -9.63 24.47
CA HIS A 34 5.86 -8.49 23.78
C HIS A 34 6.18 -8.57 22.30
N ASN A 35 5.15 -8.60 21.43
CA ASN A 35 5.31 -8.99 20.03
C ASN A 35 6.01 -10.36 19.90
N VAL A 36 5.63 -11.29 20.80
CA VAL A 36 6.33 -12.56 21.02
C VAL A 36 6.39 -13.46 19.79
N ALA A 37 5.52 -13.22 18.80
CA ALA A 37 5.51 -13.96 17.55
C ALA A 37 6.80 -13.74 16.72
N PHE A 38 7.49 -12.61 16.94
CA PHE A 38 8.82 -12.38 16.39
C PHE A 38 9.84 -13.36 16.99
N ASP A 39 9.81 -13.58 18.29
CA ASP A 39 10.72 -14.53 18.96
C ASP A 39 10.32 -15.97 18.64
N ARG A 40 9.02 -16.26 18.60
CA ARG A 40 8.45 -17.57 18.26
C ARG A 40 8.99 -18.13 16.95
N SER A 41 9.13 -17.30 15.91
CA SER A 41 9.64 -17.76 14.61
C SER A 41 11.11 -18.17 14.64
N ARG A 42 11.80 -17.96 15.76
CA ARG A 42 13.20 -18.39 15.98
C ARG A 42 13.30 -19.56 16.94
N VAL A 43 12.18 -20.08 17.43
CA VAL A 43 12.13 -21.23 18.34
C VAL A 43 12.05 -22.52 17.57
N ARG A 44 13.01 -23.42 17.82
CA ARG A 44 13.18 -24.69 17.08
C ARG A 44 11.94 -25.55 17.13
N GLU A 45 11.38 -25.73 18.31
CA GLU A 45 10.28 -26.66 18.52
C GLU A 45 9.03 -26.26 17.71
N GLN A 46 8.86 -24.98 17.36
CA GLN A 46 7.71 -24.50 16.59
C GLN A 46 7.65 -25.00 15.15
N TYR A 47 8.71 -25.67 14.69
CA TYR A 47 8.83 -26.22 13.35
C TYR A 47 8.67 -27.75 13.32
N TYR A 48 8.37 -28.39 14.46
CA TYR A 48 8.13 -29.83 14.50
C TYR A 48 6.77 -30.21 13.89
N ARG A 49 6.75 -31.27 13.07
CA ARG A 49 5.53 -31.76 12.39
C ARG A 49 4.40 -32.13 13.35
N LYS A 50 4.73 -32.75 14.49
CA LYS A 50 3.74 -33.18 15.50
C LYS A 50 3.30 -32.05 16.44
N GLY A 51 3.81 -30.83 16.23
CA GLY A 51 3.56 -29.69 17.10
C GLY A 51 4.21 -29.82 18.47
N THR A 52 4.06 -28.77 19.27
CA THR A 52 4.60 -28.68 20.63
C THR A 52 3.49 -28.37 21.62
N ASN A 53 3.76 -28.66 22.89
CA ASN A 53 2.91 -28.22 24.00
C ASN A 53 3.27 -26.81 24.51
N THR A 54 4.26 -26.16 23.89
CA THR A 54 4.59 -24.77 24.18
C THR A 54 3.56 -23.85 23.54
N ARG A 55 3.13 -22.85 24.29
CA ARG A 55 2.20 -21.81 23.85
C ARG A 55 2.80 -20.43 24.13
N PHE A 56 2.33 -19.43 23.41
CA PHE A 56 2.86 -18.06 23.48
C PHE A 56 1.75 -17.09 23.86
N TRP A 57 2.05 -16.17 24.76
CA TRP A 57 1.14 -15.15 25.22
C TRP A 57 1.73 -13.76 24.94
N ASP A 58 1.02 -12.97 24.14
CA ASP A 58 1.52 -11.70 23.63
C ASP A 58 0.92 -10.51 24.39
N THR A 59 1.77 -9.77 25.10
CA THR A 59 1.36 -8.55 25.81
C THR A 59 0.95 -7.44 24.85
N MET A 60 1.49 -7.39 23.63
CA MET A 60 1.04 -6.43 22.62
C MET A 60 -0.42 -6.69 22.23
N SER A 61 -0.77 -7.95 21.98
CA SER A 61 -2.15 -8.38 21.71
C SER A 61 -3.11 -8.16 22.89
N MET A 62 -2.63 -8.09 24.12
CA MET A 62 -3.46 -7.67 25.27
C MET A 62 -3.71 -6.16 25.26
N ALA A 63 -2.69 -5.37 24.95
CA ALA A 63 -2.73 -3.93 25.02
C ALA A 63 -3.52 -3.29 23.88
N ILE A 64 -3.36 -3.77 22.63
CA ILE A 64 -3.98 -3.16 21.44
C ILE A 64 -5.52 -3.02 21.57
N PRO A 65 -6.28 -4.03 22.06
CA PRO A 65 -7.73 -3.91 22.19
C PRO A 65 -8.19 -2.95 23.30
N ILE A 66 -7.30 -2.59 24.22
CA ILE A 66 -7.61 -1.74 25.38
C ILE A 66 -7.14 -0.29 25.13
N TYR A 67 -5.91 -0.15 24.65
CA TYR A 67 -5.18 1.12 24.53
C TYR A 67 -4.86 1.52 23.08
N GLY A 68 -5.08 0.63 22.12
CA GLY A 68 -4.73 0.85 20.72
C GLY A 68 -5.60 1.90 20.02
N MET A 69 -5.15 2.31 18.85
CA MET A 69 -5.76 3.34 18.02
C MET A 69 -6.03 2.82 16.61
N ALA A 70 -7.07 3.33 15.96
CA ALA A 70 -7.24 3.18 14.52
C ALA A 70 -6.28 4.09 13.73
N ASP A 71 -6.05 3.82 12.44
CA ASP A 71 -5.05 4.54 11.63
C ASP A 71 -5.23 6.06 11.62
N HIS A 72 -6.47 6.54 11.45
CA HIS A 72 -6.79 7.97 11.49
C HIS A 72 -6.60 8.59 12.88
N GLN A 73 -6.80 7.79 13.94
CA GLN A 73 -6.53 8.19 15.31
C GLN A 73 -5.03 8.29 15.58
N VAL A 74 -4.21 7.38 15.03
CA VAL A 74 -2.74 7.48 15.12
C VAL A 74 -2.27 8.79 14.49
N ALA A 75 -2.79 9.14 13.31
CA ALA A 75 -2.47 10.41 12.67
C ALA A 75 -2.87 11.63 13.52
N LEU A 76 -4.01 11.57 14.24
CA LEU A 76 -4.42 12.63 15.19
C LEU A 76 -3.55 12.67 16.45
N TYR A 77 -3.15 11.51 16.96
CA TYR A 77 -2.29 11.39 18.13
C TYR A 77 -0.91 12.02 17.90
N GLU A 78 -0.39 11.91 16.67
CA GLU A 78 0.95 12.41 16.31
C GLU A 78 0.98 13.90 15.94
N LYS A 79 -0.18 14.54 15.71
CA LYS A 79 -0.24 15.98 15.47
C LYS A 79 0.13 16.74 16.74
N LYS A 80 1.16 17.60 16.67
CA LYS A 80 1.60 18.41 17.83
C LYS A 80 0.65 19.57 18.14
N ASP A 81 0.11 20.21 17.09
CA ASP A 81 -0.82 21.32 17.20
C ASP A 81 -2.19 20.90 16.67
N THR A 82 -3.19 20.88 17.53
CA THR A 82 -4.60 20.74 17.14
C THR A 82 -5.29 22.04 17.51
N GLU A 83 -5.60 22.88 16.52
CA GLU A 83 -6.40 24.12 16.66
C GLU A 83 -7.88 23.79 16.94
N VAL A 84 -8.15 23.04 18.00
CA VAL A 84 -9.53 22.70 18.38
C VAL A 84 -9.87 23.49 19.64
N ASP A 85 -10.92 24.31 19.52
CA ASP A 85 -11.40 25.27 20.51
C ASP A 85 -11.71 24.58 21.86
N ASP A 86 -10.86 24.86 22.85
CA ASP A 86 -10.85 24.26 24.19
C ASP A 86 -11.80 25.01 25.14
N SER A 87 -13.04 24.53 25.23
CA SER A 87 -13.99 24.97 26.26
C SER A 87 -13.97 24.06 27.50
N GLY A 88 -12.78 23.83 28.07
CA GLY A 88 -12.58 23.07 29.32
C GLY A 88 -11.14 23.09 29.85
N PRO A 89 -10.88 22.69 31.12
CA PRO A 89 -9.54 22.70 31.73
C PRO A 89 -8.59 21.62 31.18
N ILE A 90 -9.12 20.57 30.54
CA ILE A 90 -8.38 19.60 29.71
C ILE A 90 -9.23 19.40 28.45
N GLY A 91 -8.67 19.66 27.28
CA GLY A 91 -9.33 19.42 26.01
C GLY A 91 -9.69 17.95 25.81
N TRP A 92 -10.77 17.66 25.06
CA TRP A 92 -11.19 16.27 24.80
C TRP A 92 -10.09 15.45 24.11
N ILE A 93 -9.25 16.10 23.30
CA ILE A 93 -8.10 15.47 22.61
C ILE A 93 -7.06 15.02 23.64
N ASP A 94 -6.73 15.87 24.62
CA ASP A 94 -5.75 15.54 25.65
C ASP A 94 -6.28 14.46 26.59
N TYR A 95 -7.56 14.53 26.96
CA TYR A 95 -8.21 13.45 27.68
C TYR A 95 -8.14 12.14 26.88
N TRP A 96 -8.50 12.16 25.59
CA TRP A 96 -8.40 10.98 24.74
C TRP A 96 -6.96 10.45 24.60
N ARG A 97 -5.96 11.33 24.41
CA ARG A 97 -4.52 10.98 24.40
C ARG A 97 -4.08 10.32 25.70
N SER A 98 -4.65 10.76 26.83
CA SER A 98 -4.38 10.15 28.14
C SER A 98 -4.93 8.73 28.24
N LEU A 99 -5.90 8.33 27.41
CA LEU A 99 -6.49 6.99 27.42
C LEU A 99 -5.79 6.02 26.45
N VAL A 100 -5.21 6.50 25.35
CA VAL A 100 -4.61 5.65 24.31
C VAL A 100 -3.08 5.57 24.43
N CYS A 101 -2.47 4.61 23.72
CA CYS A 101 -1.02 4.42 23.71
C CYS A 101 -0.52 3.84 22.37
N LYS A 102 0.74 4.14 22.03
CA LYS A 102 1.46 3.42 20.97
C LYS A 102 1.74 1.98 21.41
N ASN A 103 1.76 1.06 20.46
CA ASN A 103 1.81 -0.38 20.75
C ASN A 103 3.19 -0.89 21.22
N SER A 104 4.25 -0.10 21.12
CA SER A 104 5.61 -0.55 21.47
C SER A 104 5.77 -0.75 22.98
N LEU A 105 6.51 -1.79 23.39
CA LEU A 105 6.84 -2.11 24.78
C LEU A 105 7.23 -0.86 25.58
N SER A 106 8.18 -0.07 25.08
CA SER A 106 8.66 1.13 25.77
C SER A 106 7.54 2.13 26.09
N ALA A 107 6.61 2.35 25.15
CA ALA A 107 5.54 3.34 25.31
C ALA A 107 4.46 2.82 26.27
N LEU A 108 4.12 1.54 26.19
CA LEU A 108 3.17 0.91 27.09
C LEU A 108 3.71 0.82 28.52
N HIS A 109 4.99 0.44 28.67
CA HIS A 109 5.67 0.38 29.97
C HIS A 109 5.78 1.77 30.60
N GLU A 110 6.18 2.79 29.84
CA GLU A 110 6.21 4.18 30.32
C GLU A 110 4.83 4.64 30.79
N LYS A 111 3.77 4.34 30.02
CA LYS A 111 2.39 4.73 30.36
C LYS A 111 1.84 4.00 31.58
N LEU A 112 2.05 2.70 31.68
CA LEU A 112 1.36 1.83 32.64
C LEU A 112 2.19 1.49 33.88
N CYS A 113 3.52 1.60 33.80
CA CYS A 113 4.46 1.24 34.86
C CYS A 113 5.40 2.39 35.24
N GLY A 114 5.45 3.48 34.47
CA GLY A 114 6.44 4.56 34.63
C GLY A 114 6.31 5.38 35.92
N THR A 115 5.16 5.35 36.59
CA THR A 115 4.96 6.05 37.87
C THR A 115 5.35 5.22 39.09
N THR A 116 5.47 3.90 38.94
CA THR A 116 5.69 2.97 40.07
C THR A 116 7.10 2.36 40.11
N ASN A 117 7.82 2.30 38.98
CA ASN A 117 9.06 1.52 38.89
C ASN A 117 10.29 2.36 38.47
N SER A 118 11.45 2.00 39.02
CA SER A 118 12.73 2.75 38.89
C SER A 118 13.53 2.44 37.61
N LEU A 119 12.96 1.69 36.67
CA LEU A 119 13.66 1.35 35.43
C LEU A 119 13.79 2.58 34.52
N LYS A 120 15.00 2.81 34.01
CA LYS A 120 15.23 3.83 33.00
C LYS A 120 14.42 3.49 31.73
N PRO A 121 13.90 4.49 31.00
CA PRO A 121 13.22 4.27 29.73
C PRO A 121 14.05 3.40 28.78
N LEU A 122 13.42 2.41 28.15
CA LEU A 122 14.08 1.51 27.20
C LEU A 122 14.65 2.31 26.02
N ASN A 123 15.97 2.22 25.83
CA ASN A 123 16.63 2.93 24.75
C ASN A 123 16.46 2.20 23.41
N LYS A 124 15.54 2.69 22.56
CA LYS A 124 15.28 2.17 21.21
C LYS A 124 16.51 2.15 20.28
N SER A 125 17.54 2.96 20.54
CA SER A 125 18.74 2.96 19.71
C SER A 125 19.51 1.64 19.85
N LEU A 126 19.49 1.02 21.03
CA LEU A 126 20.19 -0.25 21.30
C LEU A 126 19.51 -1.44 20.59
N GLN A 127 18.17 -1.44 20.49
CA GLN A 127 17.45 -2.41 19.65
C GLN A 127 17.85 -2.29 18.17
N THR A 128 17.95 -1.06 17.68
CA THR A 128 18.33 -0.79 16.28
C THR A 128 19.76 -1.24 15.98
N PHE A 129 20.64 -1.22 16.99
CA PHE A 129 22.04 -1.64 16.89
C PHE A 129 22.15 -3.10 16.42
N PHE A 130 21.35 -4.02 16.98
CA PHE A 130 21.34 -5.43 16.57
C PHE A 130 20.97 -5.65 15.09
N VAL A 131 20.23 -4.73 14.49
CA VAL A 131 19.76 -4.85 13.11
C VAL A 131 20.77 -4.27 12.13
N LYS A 132 21.30 -3.07 12.45
CA LYS A 132 22.11 -2.28 11.53
C LYS A 132 23.59 -2.61 11.61
N GLU A 133 24.10 -2.94 12.80
CA GLU A 133 25.53 -3.05 13.01
C GLU A 133 26.06 -4.46 12.67
N PRO A 134 27.35 -4.57 12.31
CA PRO A 134 28.03 -5.85 12.13
C PRO A 134 28.13 -6.64 13.45
N ILE A 135 28.26 -7.97 13.37
CA ILE A 135 28.39 -8.83 14.56
C ILE A 135 29.59 -8.48 15.43
N ASP A 136 30.67 -7.98 14.84
CA ASP A 136 31.87 -7.64 15.60
C ASP A 136 31.64 -6.41 16.49
N GLU A 137 30.87 -5.43 16.01
CA GLU A 137 30.43 -4.31 16.85
C GLU A 137 29.44 -4.77 17.93
N ILE A 138 28.54 -5.70 17.59
CA ILE A 138 27.63 -6.31 18.59
C ILE A 138 28.42 -7.03 19.68
N ARG A 139 29.48 -7.77 19.32
CA ARG A 139 30.37 -8.47 20.26
C ARG A 139 31.15 -7.49 21.13
N ARG A 140 31.65 -6.39 20.57
CA ARG A 140 32.35 -5.34 21.35
C ARG A 140 31.43 -4.67 22.36
N SER A 141 30.18 -4.43 21.99
CA SER A 141 29.15 -3.81 22.84
C SER A 141 28.31 -4.85 23.61
N PHE A 142 28.78 -6.09 23.73
CA PHE A 142 27.97 -7.22 24.23
C PHE A 142 27.37 -6.94 25.60
N GLN A 143 28.15 -6.42 26.56
CA GLN A 143 27.67 -6.19 27.92
C GLN A 143 26.51 -5.19 27.96
N ASP A 144 26.62 -4.07 27.24
CA ASP A 144 25.57 -3.05 27.19
C ASP A 144 24.31 -3.58 26.50
N LEU A 145 24.48 -4.31 25.40
CA LEU A 145 23.40 -4.88 24.61
C LEU A 145 22.65 -5.99 25.37
N THR A 146 23.36 -6.90 26.05
CA THR A 146 22.74 -7.94 26.88
C THR A 146 22.09 -7.36 28.12
N THR A 147 22.66 -6.30 28.71
CA THR A 147 22.02 -5.56 29.80
C THR A 147 20.70 -4.92 29.32
N TYR A 148 20.69 -4.33 28.13
CA TYR A 148 19.46 -3.84 27.50
C TYR A 148 18.43 -4.97 27.30
N CYS A 149 18.84 -6.13 26.78
CA CYS A 149 17.94 -7.28 26.64
C CYS A 149 17.34 -7.73 27.98
N ALA A 150 18.12 -7.73 29.06
CA ALA A 150 17.62 -8.06 30.40
C ALA A 150 16.56 -7.05 30.86
N TYR A 151 16.79 -5.75 30.66
CA TYR A 151 15.81 -4.72 30.99
C TYR A 151 14.55 -4.79 30.12
N ASP A 152 14.67 -5.16 28.84
CA ASP A 152 13.54 -5.38 27.94
C ASP A 152 12.63 -6.52 28.47
N VAL A 153 13.23 -7.63 28.92
CA VAL A 153 12.51 -8.74 29.56
C VAL A 153 11.82 -8.31 30.86
N VAL A 154 12.52 -7.56 31.72
CA VAL A 154 11.93 -7.06 32.98
C VAL A 154 10.76 -6.12 32.69
N ALA A 155 10.90 -5.19 31.74
CA ALA A 155 9.82 -4.29 31.34
C ALA A 155 8.60 -5.05 30.79
N CYS A 156 8.82 -6.12 30.00
CA CYS A 156 7.74 -6.98 29.54
C CYS A 156 7.02 -7.71 30.69
N PHE A 157 7.78 -8.19 31.69
CA PHE A 157 7.21 -8.85 32.86
C PHE A 157 6.35 -7.87 33.69
N GLU A 158 6.88 -6.69 34.00
CA GLU A 158 6.13 -5.66 34.74
C GLU A 158 4.86 -5.23 33.99
N LEU A 159 4.97 -5.03 32.68
CA LEU A 159 3.84 -4.69 31.83
C LEU A 159 2.78 -5.80 31.87
N TYR A 160 3.18 -7.07 31.80
CA TYR A 160 2.25 -8.21 31.91
C TYR A 160 1.51 -8.23 33.25
N GLN A 161 2.20 -7.95 34.37
CA GLN A 161 1.58 -7.93 35.70
C GLN A 161 0.46 -6.89 35.81
N VAL A 162 0.62 -5.74 35.15
CA VAL A 162 -0.41 -4.68 35.11
C VAL A 162 -1.51 -5.00 34.09
N LEU A 163 -1.15 -5.48 32.89
CA LEU A 163 -2.11 -5.72 31.82
C LEU A 163 -3.00 -6.94 32.06
N TYR A 164 -2.51 -8.00 32.68
CA TYR A 164 -3.25 -9.27 32.79
C TYR A 164 -4.55 -9.17 33.60
N PRO A 165 -4.58 -8.55 34.79
CA PRO A 165 -5.81 -8.31 35.53
C PRO A 165 -6.82 -7.47 34.75
N GLU A 166 -6.35 -6.44 34.05
CA GLU A 166 -7.22 -5.56 33.25
C GLU A 166 -7.81 -6.29 32.03
N PHE A 167 -6.97 -7.03 31.31
CA PHE A 167 -7.36 -7.79 30.14
C PHE A 167 -8.40 -8.87 30.48
N THR A 168 -8.19 -9.61 31.56
CA THR A 168 -9.13 -10.64 32.01
C THR A 168 -10.44 -10.05 32.53
N LYS A 169 -10.41 -8.89 33.18
CA LYS A 169 -11.63 -8.14 33.56
C LYS A 169 -12.40 -7.67 32.32
N ARG A 170 -11.71 -7.18 31.29
CA ARG A 170 -12.34 -6.66 30.06
C ARG A 170 -12.85 -7.77 29.15
N PHE A 171 -12.11 -8.88 29.07
CA PHE A 171 -12.39 -10.03 28.22
C PHE A 171 -12.40 -11.33 29.06
N PRO A 172 -13.45 -11.56 29.87
CA PRO A 172 -13.47 -12.64 30.85
C PRO A 172 -13.69 -14.03 30.24
N HIS A 173 -14.12 -14.11 28.99
CA HIS A 173 -14.51 -15.37 28.38
C HIS A 173 -13.27 -16.18 27.92
N PRO A 174 -13.10 -17.44 28.39
CA PRO A 174 -11.88 -18.22 28.15
C PRO A 174 -11.62 -18.51 26.66
N VAL A 175 -12.67 -18.55 25.82
CA VAL A 175 -12.52 -18.69 24.36
C VAL A 175 -11.69 -17.56 23.75
N THR A 176 -11.73 -16.34 24.31
CA THR A 176 -10.86 -15.26 23.83
C THR A 176 -9.39 -15.63 24.05
N TRP A 177 -9.07 -16.16 25.23
CA TRP A 177 -7.70 -16.52 25.60
C TRP A 177 -7.22 -17.73 24.81
N GLN A 178 -8.04 -18.76 24.71
CA GLN A 178 -7.74 -19.94 23.90
C GLN A 178 -7.56 -19.58 22.42
N GLY A 179 -8.42 -18.71 21.88
CA GLY A 179 -8.30 -18.21 20.52
C GLY A 179 -6.97 -17.50 20.27
N MET A 180 -6.54 -16.63 21.20
CA MET A 180 -5.23 -15.97 21.10
C MET A 180 -4.07 -16.98 21.13
N LEU A 181 -4.14 -17.99 22.00
CA LEU A 181 -3.13 -19.05 22.08
C LEU A 181 -3.04 -19.82 20.76
N GLU A 182 -4.15 -20.24 20.17
CA GLU A 182 -4.14 -21.03 18.94
C GLU A 182 -3.75 -20.18 17.72
N ILE A 183 -4.24 -18.94 17.60
CA ILE A 183 -3.84 -18.01 16.52
C ILE A 183 -2.35 -17.69 16.57
N GLY A 184 -1.76 -17.62 17.78
CA GLY A 184 -0.33 -17.40 17.94
C GLY A 184 0.54 -18.58 17.46
N ASN A 185 -0.05 -19.77 17.29
CA ASN A 185 0.67 -21.02 17.01
C ASN A 185 0.47 -21.57 15.59
N VAL A 186 0.28 -20.68 14.62
CA VAL A 186 0.16 -21.07 13.21
C VAL A 186 1.46 -21.70 12.70
N TYR A 187 1.28 -22.74 11.89
CA TYR A 187 2.32 -23.49 11.18
C TYR A 187 1.94 -23.57 9.70
N LEU A 188 2.86 -23.21 8.82
CA LEU A 188 2.66 -23.27 7.38
C LEU A 188 3.71 -24.21 6.77
N PRO A 189 3.32 -25.40 6.28
CA PRO A 189 4.24 -26.26 5.55
C PRO A 189 4.54 -25.63 4.18
N VAL A 190 5.78 -25.78 3.73
CA VAL A 190 6.25 -25.30 2.43
C VAL A 190 7.16 -26.36 1.81
N THR A 191 7.30 -26.32 0.49
CA THR A 191 8.23 -27.20 -0.24
C THR A 191 9.29 -26.36 -0.96
N LYS A 192 10.17 -27.01 -1.74
CA LYS A 192 11.07 -26.32 -2.68
C LYS A 192 10.36 -25.31 -3.59
N ASN A 193 9.04 -25.44 -3.81
CA ASN A 193 8.26 -24.49 -4.59
C ASN A 193 8.27 -23.08 -3.99
N TRP A 194 8.44 -22.94 -2.66
CA TRP A 194 8.61 -21.63 -2.01
C TRP A 194 9.80 -20.85 -2.57
N ARG A 195 10.96 -21.49 -2.74
CA ARG A 195 12.16 -20.85 -3.33
C ARG A 195 11.96 -20.55 -4.81
N LYS A 196 11.51 -21.57 -5.55
CA LYS A 196 11.23 -21.42 -7.00
C LYS A 196 10.25 -20.30 -7.28
N PHE A 197 9.23 -20.14 -6.43
CA PHE A 197 8.27 -19.06 -6.55
C PHE A 197 8.94 -17.70 -6.41
N PHE A 198 9.81 -17.51 -5.43
CA PHE A 198 10.55 -16.27 -5.29
C PHE A 198 11.41 -16.00 -6.53
N ASP A 199 12.23 -16.95 -6.95
CA ASP A 199 13.17 -16.79 -8.06
C ASP A 199 12.43 -16.52 -9.39
N ASN A 200 11.34 -17.23 -9.64
CA ASN A 200 10.51 -17.04 -10.83
C ASN A 200 9.85 -15.66 -10.86
N ASN A 201 9.27 -15.22 -9.74
CA ASN A 201 8.62 -13.90 -9.68
C ASN A 201 9.64 -12.76 -9.74
N GLU A 202 10.81 -12.91 -9.10
CA GLU A 202 11.90 -11.94 -9.15
C GLU A 202 12.46 -11.82 -10.57
N THR A 203 12.70 -12.95 -11.25
CA THR A 203 13.15 -12.97 -12.64
C THR A 203 12.14 -12.31 -13.58
N ARG A 204 10.85 -12.63 -13.44
CA ARG A 204 9.78 -11.99 -14.23
C ARG A 204 9.72 -10.49 -13.98
N ALA A 205 9.78 -10.06 -12.71
CA ALA A 205 9.73 -8.65 -12.37
C ALA A 205 10.94 -7.87 -12.92
N ASN A 206 12.13 -8.46 -12.80
CA ASN A 206 13.37 -7.89 -13.33
C ASN A 206 13.32 -7.75 -14.85
N ASN A 207 12.78 -8.75 -15.57
CA ASN A 207 12.63 -8.71 -17.02
C ASN A 207 11.65 -7.61 -17.46
N GLU A 208 10.46 -7.53 -16.84
CA GLU A 208 9.46 -6.48 -17.14
C GLU A 208 10.03 -5.08 -16.93
N ASN A 209 10.67 -4.85 -15.78
CA ASN A 209 11.29 -3.56 -15.48
C ASN A 209 12.51 -3.27 -16.37
N LYS A 210 13.27 -4.28 -16.79
CA LYS A 210 14.40 -4.11 -17.72
C LYS A 210 13.90 -3.66 -19.09
N ILE A 211 12.84 -4.27 -19.61
CA ILE A 211 12.20 -3.86 -20.88
C ILE A 211 11.76 -2.39 -20.79
N ALA A 212 11.10 -2.00 -19.69
CA ALA A 212 10.68 -0.62 -19.47
C ALA A 212 11.88 0.36 -19.37
N ALA A 213 12.95 -0.03 -18.67
CA ALA A 213 14.16 0.78 -18.54
C ALA A 213 14.85 1.02 -19.89
N ILE A 214 15.02 -0.06 -20.68
CA ILE A 214 15.57 0.01 -22.04
C ILE A 214 14.69 0.91 -22.91
N GLY A 215 13.36 0.70 -22.92
CA GLY A 215 12.44 1.49 -23.72
C GLY A 215 12.46 2.99 -23.38
N VAL A 216 12.54 3.33 -22.09
CA VAL A 216 12.66 4.73 -21.65
C VAL A 216 13.98 5.35 -22.11
N VAL A 217 15.10 4.64 -22.00
CA VAL A 217 16.41 5.19 -22.40
C VAL A 217 16.54 5.28 -23.92
N TYR A 218 16.02 4.30 -24.65
CA TYR A 218 15.93 4.31 -26.11
C TYR A 218 15.14 5.54 -26.59
N ALA A 219 13.91 5.71 -26.09
CA ALA A 219 13.08 6.87 -26.41
C ALA A 219 13.79 8.19 -26.06
N ALA A 220 14.54 8.22 -24.95
CA ALA A 220 15.26 9.41 -24.53
C ALA A 220 16.42 9.76 -25.47
N ARG A 221 17.22 8.78 -25.92
CA ARG A 221 18.31 9.00 -26.89
C ARG A 221 17.76 9.48 -28.24
N GLU A 222 16.74 8.79 -28.76
CA GLU A 222 16.09 9.18 -30.02
C GLU A 222 15.51 10.60 -29.93
N LEU A 223 14.95 10.98 -28.77
CA LEU A 223 14.41 12.32 -28.57
C LEU A 223 15.50 13.40 -28.49
N VAL A 224 16.67 13.09 -27.90
CA VAL A 224 17.82 14.00 -27.88
C VAL A 224 18.26 14.29 -29.31
N GLU A 225 18.53 13.24 -30.10
CA GLU A 225 18.95 13.37 -31.50
C GLU A 225 17.93 14.18 -32.32
N LYS A 226 16.64 13.85 -32.20
CA LYS A 226 15.56 14.51 -32.95
C LYS A 226 15.36 15.97 -32.57
N LEU A 227 15.63 16.37 -31.32
CA LEU A 227 15.38 17.73 -30.86
C LEU A 227 16.63 18.62 -30.85
N GLU A 228 17.81 18.04 -30.97
CA GLU A 228 19.05 18.77 -31.22
C GLU A 228 19.22 19.11 -32.71
N GLU A 229 18.68 18.30 -33.62
CA GLU A 229 18.72 18.52 -35.06
C GLU A 229 17.33 18.79 -35.67
N PRO A 230 17.06 19.95 -36.30
CA PRO A 230 17.92 21.14 -36.42
C PRO A 230 18.08 21.89 -35.08
N ILE A 231 19.15 22.68 -34.98
CA ILE A 231 19.68 23.32 -33.75
C ILE A 231 18.56 23.84 -32.82
N GLN A 232 18.50 23.26 -31.63
CA GLN A 232 17.64 23.68 -30.51
C GLN A 232 16.13 23.64 -30.81
N SER A 233 15.67 22.70 -31.64
CA SER A 233 14.23 22.53 -31.91
C SER A 233 13.42 22.15 -30.66
N TYR A 234 14.07 21.66 -29.59
CA TYR A 234 13.45 21.48 -28.27
C TYR A 234 12.76 22.73 -27.72
N LYS A 235 13.17 23.95 -28.13
CA LYS A 235 12.50 25.20 -27.71
C LYS A 235 11.07 25.27 -28.23
N ASN A 236 10.81 24.67 -29.38
CA ASN A 236 9.49 24.57 -30.02
C ASN A 236 8.71 23.33 -29.56
N ASP A 237 9.30 22.42 -28.77
CA ASP A 237 8.63 21.21 -28.31
C ASP A 237 7.63 21.51 -27.18
N PRO A 238 6.35 21.11 -27.28
CA PRO A 238 5.32 21.42 -26.27
C PRO A 238 5.62 20.94 -24.83
N TRP A 239 6.50 19.94 -24.65
CA TRP A 239 6.82 19.38 -23.33
C TRP A 239 8.25 19.65 -22.88
N MET A 240 9.21 19.71 -23.81
CA MET A 240 10.64 19.76 -23.52
C MET A 240 11.21 21.19 -23.43
N TRP A 241 10.47 22.21 -23.85
CA TRP A 241 10.92 23.62 -23.82
C TRP A 241 11.37 24.14 -22.45
N SER A 242 10.83 23.57 -21.37
CA SER A 242 11.12 23.98 -19.97
C SER A 242 12.08 23.05 -19.24
N VAL A 243 12.71 22.12 -19.98
CA VAL A 243 13.66 21.14 -19.44
C VAL A 243 15.09 21.67 -19.62
N ASP A 244 16.02 21.25 -18.76
CA ASP A 244 17.42 21.68 -18.83
C ASP A 244 18.19 20.90 -19.90
N TRP A 245 18.35 21.54 -21.07
CA TRP A 245 19.09 21.04 -22.23
C TRP A 245 20.58 21.42 -22.22
N SER A 246 21.10 22.01 -21.15
CA SER A 246 22.54 22.25 -21.06
C SER A 246 23.29 20.93 -20.90
N SER A 247 24.46 20.84 -21.50
CA SER A 247 25.38 19.70 -21.36
C SER A 247 26.57 20.12 -20.51
N ARG A 248 27.13 19.17 -19.74
CA ARG A 248 28.37 19.43 -19.01
C ARG A 248 29.53 19.52 -20.00
N LYS A 249 30.61 20.17 -19.57
CA LYS A 249 31.83 20.27 -20.38
C LYS A 249 32.37 18.87 -20.71
N GLY A 250 32.38 18.53 -22.00
CA GLY A 250 32.87 17.24 -22.50
C GLY A 250 31.83 16.13 -22.58
N GLU A 251 30.55 16.41 -22.29
CA GLU A 251 29.46 15.45 -22.42
C GLU A 251 28.53 15.86 -23.58
N GLU A 252 28.08 14.86 -24.33
CA GLU A 252 27.15 15.07 -25.46
C GLU A 252 25.69 15.12 -24.97
N PHE A 253 25.35 14.36 -23.94
CA PHE A 253 23.98 14.29 -23.44
C PHE A 253 23.59 15.47 -22.52
N PRO A 254 22.34 15.95 -22.62
CA PRO A 254 21.84 17.03 -21.76
C PRO A 254 21.60 16.59 -20.31
N ILE A 255 21.63 17.54 -19.36
CA ILE A 255 21.44 17.30 -17.92
C ILE A 255 20.14 16.54 -17.61
N TRP A 256 19.07 16.80 -18.37
CA TRP A 256 17.81 16.10 -18.16
C TRP A 256 17.90 14.60 -18.48
N TYR A 257 18.70 14.22 -19.48
CA TYR A 257 18.98 12.83 -19.80
C TYR A 257 19.81 12.18 -18.69
N GLU A 258 20.86 12.86 -18.21
CA GLU A 258 21.64 12.39 -17.06
C GLU A 258 20.73 12.11 -15.84
N SER A 259 19.68 12.93 -15.65
CA SER A 259 18.74 12.79 -14.55
C SER A 259 17.94 11.48 -14.58
N LEU A 260 17.79 10.85 -15.75
CA LEU A 260 17.16 9.54 -15.92
C LEU A 260 18.03 8.42 -15.37
N LEU A 261 19.35 8.58 -15.35
CA LEU A 261 20.28 7.54 -14.91
C LEU A 261 20.60 7.68 -13.43
N ARG A 262 20.94 6.57 -12.75
CA ARG A 262 21.34 6.60 -11.34
C ARG A 262 22.75 7.15 -11.14
N THR A 263 23.67 6.78 -12.01
CA THR A 263 25.07 7.21 -11.97
C THR A 263 25.52 7.71 -13.35
N ARG A 264 26.51 8.59 -13.37
CA ARG A 264 27.03 9.18 -14.62
C ARG A 264 27.85 8.19 -15.46
N SER A 265 28.43 7.18 -14.84
CA SER A 265 29.18 6.12 -15.53
C SER A 265 28.35 5.36 -16.58
N LEU A 266 27.02 5.51 -16.53
CA LEU A 266 26.07 4.82 -17.39
C LEU A 266 25.69 5.62 -18.64
N LEU A 267 26.13 6.88 -18.77
CA LEU A 267 25.75 7.77 -19.87
C LEU A 267 26.03 7.16 -21.26
N HIS A 268 27.22 6.59 -21.39
CA HIS A 268 27.74 6.03 -22.63
C HIS A 268 27.56 4.50 -22.74
N MET A 269 26.90 3.88 -21.76
CA MET A 269 26.65 2.45 -21.77
C MET A 269 25.67 2.09 -22.91
N PRO A 270 25.88 1.01 -23.67
CA PRO A 270 24.89 0.51 -24.62
C PRO A 270 23.54 0.27 -23.95
N VAL A 271 22.44 0.61 -24.61
CA VAL A 271 21.11 0.59 -23.96
C VAL A 271 20.75 -0.84 -23.53
N GLU A 272 21.18 -1.83 -24.30
CA GLU A 272 20.92 -3.26 -24.09
C GLU A 272 21.62 -3.82 -22.84
N GLU A 273 22.73 -3.19 -22.44
CA GLU A 273 23.51 -3.55 -21.26
C GLU A 273 22.95 -2.95 -19.97
N LEU A 274 22.09 -1.93 -20.06
CA LEU A 274 21.47 -1.31 -18.89
C LEU A 274 20.57 -2.30 -18.14
N SER A 275 20.66 -2.27 -16.82
CA SER A 275 19.76 -2.98 -15.93
C SER A 275 18.55 -2.10 -15.55
N GLN A 276 17.50 -2.73 -15.01
CA GLN A 276 16.38 -1.98 -14.41
C GLN A 276 16.80 -1.05 -13.27
N ALA A 277 17.89 -1.38 -12.56
CA ALA A 277 18.35 -0.62 -11.40
C ALA A 277 19.02 0.69 -11.85
N ASP A 278 19.47 0.77 -13.09
CA ASP A 278 20.24 1.90 -13.62
C ASP A 278 19.39 3.12 -13.97
N VAL A 279 18.08 2.92 -14.17
CA VAL A 279 17.17 3.94 -14.71
C VAL A 279 16.11 4.36 -13.68
N LYS A 280 15.92 5.67 -13.52
CA LYS A 280 14.90 6.30 -12.68
C LYS A 280 13.58 6.40 -13.43
N LEU A 281 12.85 5.28 -13.54
CA LEU A 281 11.55 5.19 -14.20
C LEU A 281 10.45 6.12 -13.65
N LYS A 282 10.63 6.67 -12.44
CA LYS A 282 9.73 7.65 -11.79
C LYS A 282 10.18 9.10 -11.92
N SER A 283 11.15 9.38 -12.80
CA SER A 283 11.64 10.74 -13.00
C SER A 283 10.56 11.65 -13.62
N ARG A 284 10.56 12.93 -13.25
CA ARG A 284 9.60 13.94 -13.77
C ARG A 284 9.79 14.23 -15.25
N VAL A 285 10.92 13.86 -15.83
CA VAL A 285 11.12 13.99 -17.28
C VAL A 285 10.40 12.90 -18.06
N VAL A 286 10.06 11.76 -17.45
CA VAL A 286 9.43 10.62 -18.15
C VAL A 286 8.07 10.99 -18.76
N PRO A 287 7.14 11.68 -18.07
CA PRO A 287 5.92 12.16 -18.71
C PRO A 287 6.15 13.14 -19.88
N ARG A 288 7.24 13.92 -19.85
CA ARG A 288 7.59 14.86 -20.93
C ARG A 288 8.20 14.13 -22.12
N LEU A 289 9.04 13.14 -21.84
CA LEU A 289 9.65 12.25 -22.82
C LEU A 289 8.57 11.59 -23.71
N PHE A 290 7.51 11.06 -23.11
CA PHE A 290 6.41 10.44 -23.85
C PHE A 290 5.40 11.43 -24.44
N GLY A 291 5.54 12.72 -24.15
CA GLY A 291 4.61 13.76 -24.57
C GLY A 291 3.20 13.47 -24.08
N LEU A 292 3.02 13.25 -22.78
CA LEU A 292 1.70 12.89 -22.24
C LEU A 292 0.70 14.03 -22.40
N CYS A 293 -0.53 13.67 -22.78
CA CYS A 293 -1.69 14.56 -22.88
C CYS A 293 -2.81 14.11 -21.95
N TRP A 294 -3.62 15.08 -21.49
CA TRP A 294 -4.91 14.86 -20.84
C TRP A 294 -6.01 15.37 -21.78
N GLY A 295 -6.77 14.45 -22.38
CA GLY A 295 -7.57 14.76 -23.56
C GLY A 295 -6.69 15.32 -24.67
N PRO A 296 -7.06 16.45 -25.31
CA PRO A 296 -6.24 17.05 -26.36
C PRO A 296 -5.09 17.92 -25.82
N TYR A 297 -5.01 18.11 -24.49
CA TYR A 297 -4.15 19.13 -23.88
C TYR A 297 -2.83 18.55 -23.35
N PRO A 298 -1.66 19.15 -23.66
CA PRO A 298 -0.38 18.64 -23.19
C PRO A 298 -0.23 18.79 -21.67
N LEU A 299 0.36 17.77 -21.03
CA LEU A 299 0.71 17.84 -19.62
C LEU A 299 1.85 18.82 -19.36
N HIS A 300 1.72 19.56 -18.26
CA HIS A 300 2.72 20.49 -17.77
C HIS A 300 2.90 20.32 -16.26
N TYR A 301 4.14 20.44 -15.77
CA TYR A 301 4.44 20.32 -14.35
C TYR A 301 4.79 21.68 -13.74
N LYS A 302 4.11 22.05 -12.65
CA LYS A 302 4.43 23.20 -11.82
C LYS A 302 4.92 22.76 -10.45
N THR A 303 5.96 23.41 -9.92
CA THR A 303 6.56 23.04 -8.63
C THR A 303 5.64 23.27 -7.43
N ASP A 304 4.68 24.19 -7.52
CA ASP A 304 3.69 24.52 -6.49
C ASP A 304 2.36 23.79 -6.66
N LYS A 305 2.04 23.30 -7.85
CA LYS A 305 0.72 22.69 -8.18
C LYS A 305 0.79 21.23 -8.66
N GLY A 306 1.99 20.69 -8.86
CA GLY A 306 2.17 19.35 -9.42
C GLY A 306 1.90 19.29 -10.92
N TRP A 307 1.51 18.12 -11.41
CA TRP A 307 1.10 17.90 -12.79
C TRP A 307 -0.29 18.48 -13.07
N GLY A 308 -0.44 19.06 -14.26
CA GLY A 308 -1.66 19.60 -14.81
C GLY A 308 -1.59 19.63 -16.33
N PHE A 309 -2.50 20.33 -16.98
CA PHE A 309 -2.58 20.45 -18.44
C PHE A 309 -2.90 21.89 -18.86
N LEU A 310 -2.49 22.25 -20.09
CA LEU A 310 -2.63 23.61 -20.63
C LEU A 310 -3.83 23.71 -21.57
N VAL A 311 -4.79 24.56 -21.22
CA VAL A 311 -6.02 24.78 -21.99
C VAL A 311 -6.02 26.20 -22.57
N PRO A 312 -6.28 26.42 -23.87
CA PRO A 312 -6.38 27.77 -24.43
C PRO A 312 -7.53 28.55 -23.77
N LYS A 313 -7.30 29.83 -23.44
CA LYS A 313 -8.33 30.71 -22.87
C LYS A 313 -9.53 30.89 -23.82
N ASP A 314 -9.24 31.04 -25.12
CA ASP A 314 -10.24 31.01 -26.18
C ASP A 314 -9.94 29.84 -27.10
N ARG A 315 -10.93 28.96 -27.29
CA ARG A 315 -10.83 27.78 -28.15
C ARG A 315 -10.86 28.13 -29.64
N ARG A 316 -11.28 29.34 -29.99
CA ARG A 316 -11.41 29.83 -31.38
C ARG A 316 -10.19 30.60 -31.86
N ILE A 317 -9.16 30.73 -31.01
CA ILE A 317 -7.96 31.49 -31.37
C ILE A 317 -7.23 30.82 -32.54
N ALA A 318 -6.97 31.58 -33.60
CA ALA A 318 -6.28 31.07 -34.78
C ALA A 318 -4.76 31.07 -34.56
N LEU A 319 -4.05 30.16 -35.24
CA LEU A 319 -2.58 30.10 -35.19
C LEU A 319 -1.90 31.37 -35.74
N SER A 320 -2.58 32.14 -36.58
CA SER A 320 -2.12 33.44 -37.09
C SER A 320 -2.10 34.54 -36.04
N ASP A 321 -2.90 34.39 -34.98
CA ASP A 321 -3.20 35.47 -34.04
C ASP A 321 -2.38 35.35 -32.74
N VAL A 322 -1.51 34.34 -32.68
CA VAL A 322 -0.66 34.06 -31.51
C VAL A 322 0.81 34.22 -31.87
N PRO A 323 1.64 34.72 -30.93
CA PRO A 323 3.07 34.77 -31.17
C PRO A 323 3.65 33.36 -31.25
N GLU A 324 4.79 33.20 -31.93
CA GLU A 324 5.54 31.93 -31.95
C GLU A 324 5.90 31.50 -30.52
N MET A 325 6.37 32.47 -29.73
CA MET A 325 6.90 32.31 -28.39
C MET A 325 6.39 33.44 -27.50
N ASP A 326 6.25 33.18 -26.21
CA ASP A 326 5.92 34.21 -25.21
C ASP A 326 6.81 34.08 -23.98
N GLU A 327 7.12 35.20 -23.32
CA GLU A 327 7.90 35.21 -22.09
C GLU A 327 6.96 35.05 -20.89
N VAL A 328 7.15 33.96 -20.13
CA VAL A 328 6.39 33.67 -18.93
C VAL A 328 7.29 33.70 -17.70
N VAL A 329 6.76 34.28 -16.62
CA VAL A 329 7.43 34.29 -15.33
C VAL A 329 7.02 33.05 -14.54
N LEU A 330 7.98 32.15 -14.34
CA LEU A 330 7.82 30.98 -13.48
C LEU A 330 8.00 31.37 -12.00
N ARG A 331 7.76 30.40 -11.11
CA ARG A 331 7.92 30.58 -9.66
C ARG A 331 9.34 31.07 -9.33
N ARG A 332 9.45 32.00 -8.37
CA ARG A 332 10.71 32.69 -7.97
C ARG A 332 11.27 33.68 -9.00
N GLY A 333 10.44 34.17 -9.93
CA GLY A 333 10.84 35.23 -10.87
C GLY A 333 11.70 34.75 -12.04
N VAL A 334 11.84 33.43 -12.22
CA VAL A 334 12.60 32.86 -13.34
C VAL A 334 11.80 33.07 -14.62
N LYS A 335 12.36 33.82 -15.56
CA LYS A 335 11.79 33.99 -16.90
C LYS A 335 12.04 32.74 -17.73
N ALA A 336 11.02 32.27 -18.44
CA ALA A 336 11.11 31.18 -19.39
C ALA A 336 10.30 31.50 -20.64
N THR A 337 10.70 30.97 -21.78
CA THR A 337 10.03 31.21 -23.07
C THR A 337 9.18 30.01 -23.44
N ILE A 338 7.86 30.20 -23.51
CA ILE A 338 6.90 29.14 -23.84
C ILE A 338 6.59 29.13 -25.35
N PRO A 339 6.60 27.96 -26.03
CA PRO A 339 6.26 27.84 -27.45
C PRO A 339 4.75 27.85 -27.67
N VAL A 340 4.17 29.05 -27.64
CA VAL A 340 2.72 29.26 -27.69
C VAL A 340 2.09 28.63 -28.94
N LYS A 341 2.64 28.92 -30.12
CA LYS A 341 2.09 28.44 -31.38
C LYS A 341 2.19 26.92 -31.52
N ALA A 342 3.31 26.32 -31.08
CA ALA A 342 3.49 24.87 -31.13
C ALA A 342 2.53 24.13 -30.20
N ILE A 343 2.32 24.63 -28.98
CA ILE A 343 1.34 24.07 -28.03
C ILE A 343 -0.08 24.18 -28.60
N LEU A 344 -0.45 25.35 -29.16
CA LEU A 344 -1.77 25.53 -29.75
C LEU A 344 -1.97 24.63 -30.98
N SER A 345 -0.95 24.49 -31.83
CA SER A 345 -0.98 23.62 -33.00
C SER A 345 -1.18 22.15 -32.61
N LEU A 346 -0.49 21.68 -31.57
CA LEU A 346 -0.68 20.34 -31.03
C LEU A 346 -2.13 20.13 -30.57
N ILE A 347 -2.69 21.07 -29.82
CA ILE A 347 -4.06 20.97 -29.29
C ILE A 347 -5.07 20.91 -30.45
N GLN A 348 -4.92 21.78 -31.45
CA GLN A 348 -5.79 21.79 -32.64
C GLN A 348 -5.67 20.49 -33.44
N GLN A 349 -4.45 19.97 -33.60
CA GLN A 349 -4.21 18.68 -34.27
C GLN A 349 -4.87 17.54 -33.52
N ASN A 350 -4.68 17.44 -32.19
CA ASN A 350 -5.30 16.38 -31.38
C ASN A 350 -6.84 16.40 -31.51
N ILE A 351 -7.45 17.60 -31.48
CA ILE A 351 -8.89 17.76 -31.67
C ILE A 351 -9.31 17.30 -33.09
N ALA A 352 -8.54 17.66 -34.12
CA ALA A 352 -8.80 17.25 -35.50
C ALA A 352 -8.68 15.74 -35.71
N GLU A 353 -7.79 15.07 -34.96
CA GLU A 353 -7.63 13.62 -34.93
C GLU A 353 -8.75 12.90 -34.13
N GLY A 354 -9.71 13.66 -33.59
CA GLY A 354 -10.89 13.11 -32.91
C GLY A 354 -10.69 12.85 -31.42
N ILE A 355 -9.62 13.38 -30.81
CA ILE A 355 -9.43 13.27 -29.35
C ILE A 355 -10.49 14.10 -28.63
N GLY A 356 -11.31 13.41 -27.83
CA GLY A 356 -12.40 14.00 -27.07
C GLY A 356 -11.92 15.03 -26.04
N ASP A 357 -12.69 16.09 -25.89
CA ASP A 357 -12.43 17.13 -24.89
C ASP A 357 -12.75 16.64 -23.47
N VAL A 358 -12.15 17.29 -22.47
CA VAL A 358 -12.31 16.90 -21.06
C VAL A 358 -13.21 17.87 -20.31
N LEU A 359 -14.00 17.34 -19.37
CA LEU A 359 -14.85 18.15 -18.52
C LEU A 359 -14.01 18.98 -17.55
N LEU A 360 -14.02 20.30 -17.75
CA LEU A 360 -13.42 21.25 -16.82
C LEU A 360 -14.40 21.46 -15.65
N THR A 361 -14.18 20.75 -14.55
CA THR A 361 -14.98 20.92 -13.33
C THR A 361 -14.76 22.32 -12.71
N HIS A 362 -15.76 22.85 -11.99
CA HIS A 362 -15.70 24.18 -11.35
C HIS A 362 -14.56 24.31 -10.31
N SER A 363 -13.94 23.20 -9.93
CA SER A 363 -12.79 23.12 -9.03
C SER A 363 -11.42 23.35 -9.68
N HIS A 364 -11.37 23.62 -10.99
CA HIS A 364 -10.17 24.19 -11.61
C HIS A 364 -10.03 25.71 -11.42
N SER A 365 -10.83 26.33 -10.53
CA SER A 365 -10.92 27.78 -10.30
C SER A 365 -9.64 28.44 -9.75
N SER A 366 -8.59 27.68 -9.43
CA SER A 366 -7.24 28.21 -9.20
C SER A 366 -6.35 28.10 -10.45
N SER A 367 -6.93 28.30 -11.64
CA SER A 367 -6.21 28.26 -12.90
C SER A 367 -5.19 29.41 -12.92
N THR A 368 -3.91 29.06 -12.97
CA THR A 368 -2.87 30.06 -13.19
C THR A 368 -2.77 30.29 -14.68
N THR A 369 -3.00 31.51 -15.12
CA THR A 369 -2.72 31.91 -16.50
C THR A 369 -1.23 31.74 -16.81
N ILE A 370 -0.92 31.12 -17.95
CA ILE A 370 0.41 31.01 -18.54
C ILE A 370 0.26 31.43 -20.00
N SER A 371 0.70 32.65 -20.34
CA SER A 371 0.47 33.23 -21.67
C SER A 371 -1.03 33.24 -22.05
N ILE A 372 -1.37 32.65 -23.19
CA ILE A 372 -2.76 32.46 -23.69
C ILE A 372 -3.45 31.22 -23.11
N PHE A 373 -2.76 30.44 -22.28
CA PHE A 373 -3.29 29.21 -21.68
C PHE A 373 -3.68 29.40 -20.23
N ASN A 374 -4.63 28.60 -19.78
CA ASN A 374 -4.93 28.36 -18.38
C ASN A 374 -4.31 27.01 -17.98
N PHE A 375 -3.57 27.01 -16.87
CA PHE A 375 -3.09 25.77 -16.27
C PHE A 375 -4.17 25.16 -15.37
N HIS A 376 -4.56 23.92 -15.65
CA HIS A 376 -5.52 23.16 -14.86
C HIS A 376 -4.78 22.01 -14.15
N LYS A 377 -4.87 21.92 -12.81
CA LYS A 377 -4.31 20.79 -12.05
C LYS A 377 -4.95 19.48 -12.50
N LEU A 378 -4.17 18.40 -12.56
CA LEU A 378 -4.74 17.06 -12.65
C LEU A 378 -5.56 16.76 -11.39
N PRO A 379 -6.69 16.06 -11.54
CA PRO A 379 -7.51 15.65 -10.39
C PRO A 379 -6.71 14.66 -9.52
N HIS A 380 -6.62 14.94 -8.23
CA HIS A 380 -5.91 14.07 -7.29
C HIS A 380 -6.93 13.10 -6.62
N PRO A 381 -6.61 11.80 -6.48
CA PRO A 381 -7.55 10.80 -5.93
C PRO A 381 -8.05 11.10 -4.51
N ASN A 382 -7.22 11.75 -3.70
CA ASN A 382 -7.53 12.09 -2.31
C ASN A 382 -8.25 13.45 -2.16
N GLY A 383 -8.57 14.12 -3.25
CA GLY A 383 -9.25 15.42 -3.25
C GLY A 383 -8.39 16.57 -3.76
N GLU A 384 -9.03 17.73 -3.94
CA GLU A 384 -8.56 18.83 -4.79
C GLU A 384 -7.36 19.62 -4.23
N HIS A 385 -7.16 19.55 -2.92
CA HIS A 385 -6.08 20.26 -2.23
C HIS A 385 -4.70 19.65 -2.53
N ASP A 386 -4.64 18.36 -2.84
CA ASP A 386 -3.40 17.64 -3.08
C ASP A 386 -2.89 17.80 -4.52
N ASN A 387 -1.58 17.69 -4.69
CA ASN A 387 -0.90 17.83 -5.98
C ASN A 387 -0.52 16.47 -6.55
N VAL A 388 -0.75 16.27 -7.84
CA VAL A 388 -0.33 15.04 -8.53
C VAL A 388 1.17 15.09 -8.78
N GLY A 389 1.91 14.14 -8.19
CA GLY A 389 3.36 14.00 -8.36
C GLY A 389 3.79 13.09 -9.52
N ASP A 390 3.01 12.04 -9.80
CA ASP A 390 3.28 11.02 -10.83
C ASP A 390 1.99 10.71 -11.61
N PRO A 391 1.88 11.16 -12.87
CA PRO A 391 0.69 10.95 -13.68
C PRO A 391 0.59 9.52 -14.22
N ILE A 392 1.65 8.70 -14.10
CA ILE A 392 1.67 7.29 -14.53
C ILE A 392 1.51 6.36 -13.30
N SER A 393 0.87 6.87 -12.24
CA SER A 393 0.60 6.10 -11.02
C SER A 393 -0.70 5.31 -11.14
N LYS A 394 -0.92 4.35 -10.24
CA LYS A 394 -2.16 3.53 -10.19
C LYS A 394 -3.44 4.38 -10.18
N ALA A 395 -3.36 5.58 -9.62
CA ALA A 395 -4.44 6.55 -9.56
C ALA A 395 -5.07 6.84 -10.93
N PHE A 396 -4.26 6.86 -11.99
CA PHE A 396 -4.67 7.24 -13.34
C PHE A 396 -4.82 6.04 -14.28
N GLN A 397 -4.94 4.83 -13.72
CA GLN A 397 -5.05 3.60 -14.51
C GLN A 397 -6.29 3.66 -15.43
N LEU A 398 -7.43 4.12 -14.91
CA LEU A 398 -8.65 4.21 -15.69
C LEU A 398 -8.47 5.17 -16.88
N GLU A 399 -7.89 6.34 -16.62
CA GLU A 399 -7.70 7.38 -17.63
C GLU A 399 -6.68 6.97 -18.69
N ILE A 400 -5.67 6.18 -18.34
CA ILE A 400 -4.75 5.59 -19.31
C ILE A 400 -5.45 4.53 -20.15
N ASP A 401 -6.18 3.61 -19.52
CA ASP A 401 -6.87 2.51 -20.19
C ASP A 401 -8.01 3.02 -21.12
N GLU A 402 -8.69 4.12 -20.75
CA GLU A 402 -9.72 4.79 -21.56
C GLU A 402 -9.14 5.78 -22.59
N GLY A 403 -7.83 6.02 -22.60
CA GLY A 403 -7.18 6.94 -23.52
C GLY A 403 -7.40 8.43 -23.22
N VAL A 404 -7.89 8.77 -22.02
CA VAL A 404 -7.97 10.16 -21.54
C VAL A 404 -6.56 10.69 -21.22
N LEU A 405 -5.70 9.87 -20.61
CA LEU A 405 -4.29 10.15 -20.38
C LEU A 405 -3.44 9.28 -21.31
N TRP A 406 -2.78 9.87 -22.31
CA TRP A 406 -2.14 9.09 -23.37
C TRP A 406 -0.82 9.71 -23.87
N PRO A 407 0.11 8.90 -24.40
CA PRO A 407 1.36 9.38 -24.98
C PRO A 407 1.20 9.81 -26.44
N VAL A 408 1.71 10.99 -26.78
CA VAL A 408 1.76 11.45 -28.19
C VAL A 408 2.87 10.73 -28.97
N ARG A 409 3.99 10.41 -28.32
CA ARG A 409 5.18 9.77 -28.93
C ARG A 409 5.68 8.57 -28.14
N TYR A 410 6.43 7.68 -28.81
CA TYR A 410 6.99 6.45 -28.23
C TYR A 410 5.92 5.58 -27.54
N LYS A 411 4.78 5.38 -28.22
CA LYS A 411 3.58 4.73 -27.65
C LYS A 411 3.86 3.30 -27.18
N LYS A 412 4.72 2.58 -27.91
CA LYS A 412 5.12 1.21 -27.56
C LYS A 412 5.92 1.20 -26.26
N GLU A 413 6.95 2.04 -26.18
CA GLU A 413 7.84 2.16 -25.03
C GLU A 413 7.08 2.65 -23.79
N PHE A 414 6.11 3.56 -23.96
CA PHE A 414 5.20 3.96 -22.90
C PHE A 414 4.32 2.80 -22.42
N SER A 415 3.76 2.02 -23.35
CA SER A 415 2.95 0.84 -23.03
C SER A 415 3.74 -0.19 -22.23
N ASP A 416 5.00 -0.45 -22.62
CA ASP A 416 5.91 -1.33 -21.88
C ASP A 416 6.22 -0.79 -20.47
N LEU A 417 6.46 0.52 -20.32
CA LEU A 417 6.62 1.16 -19.02
C LEU A 417 5.38 1.02 -18.13
N TYR A 418 4.20 1.29 -18.70
CA TYR A 418 2.93 1.21 -17.99
C TYR A 418 2.63 -0.22 -17.55
N ARG A 419 2.82 -1.19 -18.46
CA ARG A 419 2.69 -2.63 -18.18
C ARG A 419 3.61 -3.04 -17.04
N ALA A 420 4.91 -2.77 -17.13
CA ALA A 420 5.89 -3.13 -16.10
C ALA A 420 5.52 -2.54 -14.73
N ARG A 421 5.07 -1.28 -14.67
CA ARG A 421 4.63 -0.64 -13.42
C ARG A 421 3.41 -1.33 -12.82
N ASN A 422 2.45 -1.78 -13.64
CA ASN A 422 1.25 -2.43 -13.16
C ASN A 422 1.49 -3.89 -12.73
N THR A 423 2.24 -4.65 -13.51
CA THR A 423 2.52 -6.07 -13.28
C THR A 423 3.42 -6.29 -12.07
N THR A 424 4.44 -5.45 -11.86
CA THR A 424 5.44 -5.60 -10.77
C THR A 424 5.04 -4.94 -9.46
N ARG A 425 4.03 -4.06 -9.44
CA ARG A 425 3.63 -3.27 -8.26
C ARG A 425 3.38 -4.12 -7.01
N PHE A 426 2.66 -5.22 -7.18
CA PHE A 426 2.36 -6.11 -6.06
C PHE A 426 3.63 -6.77 -5.56
N TRP A 427 4.38 -7.42 -6.45
CA TRP A 427 5.64 -8.07 -6.11
C TRP A 427 6.63 -7.15 -5.39
N ASN A 428 6.82 -5.92 -5.88
CA ASN A 428 7.72 -4.93 -5.25
C ASN A 428 7.37 -4.63 -3.79
N ASN A 429 6.08 -4.62 -3.44
CA ASN A 429 5.63 -4.39 -2.06
C ASN A 429 5.72 -5.65 -1.17
N TYR A 430 5.74 -6.83 -1.80
CA TYR A 430 5.63 -8.13 -1.12
C TYR A 430 6.97 -8.87 -1.03
N ARG A 431 7.91 -8.62 -1.94
CA ARG A 431 9.21 -9.31 -2.03
C ARG A 431 9.99 -9.23 -0.71
N ASP A 432 10.07 -8.05 -0.11
CA ASP A 432 10.81 -7.87 1.14
C ASP A 432 10.10 -8.59 2.29
N ARG A 433 8.76 -8.57 2.30
CA ARG A 433 7.94 -9.26 3.31
C ARG A 433 8.03 -10.78 3.19
N PHE A 434 8.22 -11.27 1.97
CA PHE A 434 8.48 -12.68 1.67
C PHE A 434 9.85 -13.10 2.20
N GLN A 435 10.88 -12.29 1.96
CA GLN A 435 12.24 -12.54 2.46
C GLN A 435 12.35 -12.39 3.98
N GLU A 436 11.50 -11.57 4.61
CA GLU A 436 11.39 -11.46 6.08
C GLU A 436 10.89 -12.77 6.75
N GLN A 437 10.31 -13.72 5.99
CA GLN A 437 9.82 -14.97 6.57
C GLN A 437 10.99 -15.87 7.01
N VAL A 438 10.92 -16.41 8.23
CA VAL A 438 11.89 -17.39 8.73
C VAL A 438 11.47 -18.78 8.23
N THR A 439 11.96 -19.14 7.05
CA THR A 439 11.76 -20.45 6.43
C THR A 439 12.82 -21.44 6.90
N ILE A 440 12.38 -22.61 7.37
CA ILE A 440 13.24 -23.65 7.93
C ILE A 440 13.02 -24.94 7.16
N TRP A 441 14.09 -25.53 6.68
CA TRP A 441 14.08 -26.76 5.89
C TRP A 441 14.32 -27.98 6.78
N LEU A 442 13.53 -29.03 6.56
CA LEU A 442 13.50 -30.24 7.40
C LEU A 442 14.37 -31.38 6.82
N ASP A 443 14.69 -31.33 5.53
CA ASP A 443 15.61 -32.27 4.86
C ASP A 443 16.80 -31.53 4.23
N GLU A 444 17.82 -32.26 3.77
CA GLU A 444 19.05 -31.68 3.24
C GLU A 444 18.88 -30.94 1.89
N ASN A 445 17.96 -31.41 1.05
CA ASN A 445 17.72 -30.89 -0.30
C ASN A 445 16.85 -29.62 -0.30
N GLY A 446 16.19 -29.34 0.82
CA GLY A 446 15.17 -28.30 0.95
C GLY A 446 13.95 -28.61 0.09
N ASP A 447 13.53 -29.89 0.06
CA ASP A 447 12.30 -30.34 -0.58
C ASP A 447 11.10 -30.08 0.33
N GLU A 448 11.29 -30.15 1.64
CA GLU A 448 10.30 -29.97 2.70
C GLU A 448 10.80 -28.94 3.72
N GLY A 449 9.93 -28.00 4.05
CA GLY A 449 10.18 -26.97 5.03
C GLY A 449 8.91 -26.49 5.70
N ALA A 450 9.08 -25.52 6.59
CA ALA A 450 7.99 -24.87 7.26
C ALA A 450 8.30 -23.41 7.59
N ILE A 451 7.23 -22.66 7.83
CA ILE A 451 7.26 -21.29 8.32
C ILE A 451 6.39 -21.25 9.57
N ALA A 452 6.89 -20.62 10.64
CA ALA A 452 6.12 -20.24 11.82
C ALA A 452 5.85 -18.72 11.73
N PRO A 453 4.71 -18.29 11.16
CA PRO A 453 4.47 -16.88 10.89
C PRO A 453 4.42 -16.06 12.19
N SER A 454 5.00 -14.86 12.16
CA SER A 454 4.98 -13.92 13.29
C SER A 454 3.64 -13.19 13.38
N ILE A 455 2.55 -13.94 13.57
CA ILE A 455 1.18 -13.40 13.68
C ILE A 455 1.00 -12.74 15.04
N ILE A 456 0.42 -11.53 15.05
CA ILE A 456 -0.05 -10.86 16.26
C ILE A 456 -1.52 -11.24 16.45
N PRO A 457 -1.91 -12.07 17.44
CA PRO A 457 -3.27 -12.60 17.55
C PRO A 457 -4.37 -11.55 17.63
N ALA A 458 -4.14 -10.46 18.36
CA ALA A 458 -5.06 -9.32 18.43
C ALA A 458 -4.31 -8.03 18.07
N GLY A 459 -3.91 -7.94 16.80
CA GLY A 459 -3.10 -6.82 16.27
C GLY A 459 -3.89 -5.56 15.91
N THR A 460 -5.21 -5.56 16.08
CA THR A 460 -6.09 -4.42 15.80
C THR A 460 -7.05 -4.17 16.96
N VAL A 461 -7.63 -2.97 17.04
CA VAL A 461 -8.66 -2.62 18.04
C VAL A 461 -9.90 -3.52 17.97
N THR A 462 -10.17 -4.11 16.80
CA THR A 462 -11.26 -5.10 16.60
C THR A 462 -10.85 -6.52 17.01
N ARG A 463 -9.61 -6.71 17.49
CA ARG A 463 -8.97 -7.99 17.84
C ARG A 463 -8.73 -8.94 16.67
N ARG A 464 -8.79 -8.45 15.42
CA ARG A 464 -8.32 -9.23 14.27
C ARG A 464 -6.81 -9.41 14.35
N ALA A 465 -6.37 -10.59 13.94
CA ALA A 465 -4.97 -10.92 13.82
C ALA A 465 -4.30 -10.09 12.72
N VAL A 466 -3.01 -9.82 12.89
CA VAL A 466 -2.21 -9.06 11.92
C VAL A 466 -0.96 -9.83 11.56
N HIS A 467 -0.66 -9.86 10.25
CA HIS A 467 0.58 -10.35 9.70
C HIS A 467 0.89 -9.60 8.40
N LYS A 468 2.13 -9.18 8.20
CA LYS A 468 2.52 -8.31 7.07
C LYS A 468 2.38 -8.96 5.70
N LEU A 469 2.45 -10.30 5.64
CA LEU A 469 2.43 -11.10 4.42
C LEU A 469 1.13 -11.91 4.28
N TRP A 470 0.98 -12.97 5.07
CA TRP A 470 -0.11 -13.95 4.97
C TRP A 470 -1.53 -13.38 5.09
N LEU A 471 -1.78 -12.46 6.04
CA LEU A 471 -3.10 -11.87 6.25
C LEU A 471 -3.40 -10.69 5.32
N THR A 472 -2.43 -10.28 4.48
CA THR A 472 -2.65 -9.30 3.41
C THR A 472 -2.64 -9.93 2.03
N ALA A 473 -2.27 -11.21 1.92
CA ALA A 473 -2.18 -11.93 0.65
C ALA A 473 -3.53 -11.95 -0.06
N ILE A 474 -3.53 -11.45 -1.30
CA ILE A 474 -4.72 -11.40 -2.16
C ILE A 474 -4.85 -12.68 -2.97
N ASN A 475 -6.07 -12.99 -3.41
CA ASN A 475 -6.27 -14.02 -4.42
C ASN A 475 -5.96 -13.44 -5.81
N PRO A 476 -5.38 -14.24 -6.73
CA PRO A 476 -5.18 -13.81 -8.12
C PRO A 476 -6.54 -13.47 -8.75
N LYS A 477 -6.61 -12.34 -9.46
CA LYS A 477 -7.74 -12.02 -10.34
C LYS A 477 -7.45 -12.43 -11.79
N ASP A 478 -6.18 -12.30 -12.18
CA ASP A 478 -5.60 -12.65 -13.47
C ASP A 478 -4.10 -12.99 -13.27
N ASP A 479 -3.45 -13.43 -14.34
CA ASP A 479 -2.01 -13.76 -14.37
C ASP A 479 -1.11 -12.54 -14.65
N GLN A 480 -1.67 -11.32 -14.73
CA GLN A 480 -0.90 -10.12 -15.05
C GLN A 480 -0.10 -9.64 -13.85
N MET A 481 -0.64 -9.74 -12.64
CA MET A 481 0.04 -9.28 -11.42
C MET A 481 0.99 -10.35 -10.87
N ILE A 482 2.28 -10.03 -10.81
CA ILE A 482 3.33 -10.92 -10.31
C ILE A 482 3.19 -11.12 -8.79
N GLY A 483 3.35 -12.36 -8.32
CA GLY A 483 3.36 -12.72 -6.89
C GLY A 483 1.99 -12.99 -6.23
N THR A 484 0.88 -12.93 -6.98
CA THR A 484 -0.48 -13.09 -6.42
C THR A 484 -0.81 -14.53 -5.99
N ASN A 485 -0.11 -15.53 -6.52
CA ASN A 485 -0.30 -16.95 -6.18
C ASN A 485 0.41 -17.38 -4.89
N LEU A 486 0.76 -16.45 -4.00
CA LEU A 486 1.50 -16.75 -2.78
C LEU A 486 0.87 -17.85 -1.91
N LYS A 487 -0.47 -17.85 -1.81
CA LYS A 487 -1.19 -18.80 -0.96
C LYS A 487 -1.02 -20.25 -1.40
N SER A 488 -0.81 -20.51 -2.69
CA SER A 488 -0.61 -21.87 -3.19
C SER A 488 0.76 -22.44 -2.83
N MET A 489 1.67 -21.63 -2.28
CA MET A 489 2.98 -22.09 -1.82
C MET A 489 2.94 -22.73 -0.43
N VAL A 490 1.79 -22.66 0.25
CA VAL A 490 1.54 -23.47 1.45
C VAL A 490 1.15 -24.85 0.97
N GLU A 491 2.09 -25.77 1.05
CA GLU A 491 2.01 -27.11 0.49
C GLU A 491 2.43 -28.10 1.57
N CYS A 492 1.64 -29.16 1.77
CA CYS A 492 1.94 -30.22 2.73
C CYS A 492 2.68 -31.40 2.06
N PRO A 493 3.48 -32.18 2.81
CA PRO A 493 4.09 -33.42 2.31
C PRO A 493 3.04 -34.44 1.82
N GLU A 494 3.45 -35.42 1.00
CA GLU A 494 2.56 -36.38 0.33
C GLU A 494 1.56 -37.09 1.27
N ASP A 495 1.94 -37.35 2.52
CA ASP A 495 1.10 -38.04 3.50
C ASP A 495 0.12 -37.13 4.26
N TRP A 496 0.13 -35.82 4.01
CA TRP A 496 -0.66 -34.82 4.74
C TRP A 496 -1.58 -34.05 3.80
N HIS A 497 -2.71 -33.59 4.34
CA HIS A 497 -3.68 -32.78 3.61
C HIS A 497 -4.10 -31.59 4.48
N ILE A 498 -4.25 -30.41 3.87
CA ILE A 498 -4.79 -29.23 4.52
C ILE A 498 -6.31 -29.27 4.37
N VAL A 499 -7.02 -29.34 5.50
CA VAL A 499 -8.49 -29.26 5.54
C VAL A 499 -8.87 -27.88 6.07
N GLY A 500 -9.70 -27.16 5.32
CA GLY A 500 -10.21 -25.86 5.70
C GLY A 500 -11.58 -25.60 5.10
N ALA A 501 -12.28 -24.62 5.66
CA ALA A 501 -13.54 -24.12 5.14
C ALA A 501 -13.53 -22.58 5.21
N ASP A 502 -14.14 -21.94 4.22
CA ASP A 502 -14.41 -20.50 4.24
C ASP A 502 -15.89 -20.29 4.55
N VAL A 503 -16.19 -19.41 5.50
CA VAL A 503 -17.57 -19.12 5.90
C VAL A 503 -18.04 -17.90 5.12
N ASP A 504 -18.85 -18.13 4.10
CA ASP A 504 -19.38 -17.09 3.24
C ASP A 504 -20.11 -16.01 4.05
N SER A 505 -19.65 -14.76 3.90
CA SER A 505 -20.30 -13.58 4.46
C SER A 505 -20.55 -13.64 5.97
N GLN A 506 -19.65 -14.30 6.72
CA GLN A 506 -19.74 -14.46 8.19
C GLN A 506 -20.15 -13.17 8.92
N GLU A 507 -19.58 -12.03 8.53
CA GLU A 507 -19.84 -10.73 9.14
C GLU A 507 -21.27 -10.22 8.86
N GLN A 508 -21.79 -10.48 7.67
CA GLN A 508 -23.15 -10.14 7.30
C GLN A 508 -24.16 -11.04 8.02
N TRP A 509 -23.84 -12.32 8.20
CA TRP A 509 -24.62 -13.25 9.01
C TRP A 509 -24.75 -12.79 10.45
N ILE A 510 -23.65 -12.37 11.08
CA ILE A 510 -23.67 -11.81 12.43
C ILE A 510 -24.57 -10.55 12.49
N ALA A 511 -24.40 -9.63 11.53
CA ALA A 511 -25.24 -8.43 11.46
C ALA A 511 -26.73 -8.75 11.25
N ALA A 512 -27.03 -9.76 10.43
CA ALA A 512 -28.38 -10.22 10.15
C ALA A 512 -29.05 -10.83 11.38
N MET A 513 -28.35 -11.73 12.07
CA MET A 513 -28.85 -12.34 13.31
C MET A 513 -29.10 -11.29 14.38
N LEU A 514 -28.21 -10.30 14.54
CA LEU A 514 -28.41 -9.17 15.46
C LEU A 514 -29.64 -8.34 15.08
N GLY A 515 -29.86 -8.11 13.78
CA GLY A 515 -31.04 -7.42 13.27
C GLY A 515 -32.32 -8.19 13.59
N ASP A 516 -32.34 -9.50 13.35
CA ASP A 516 -33.46 -10.38 13.63
C ASP A 516 -33.79 -10.49 15.12
N CYS A 517 -32.76 -10.53 15.99
CA CYS A 517 -32.91 -10.49 17.44
C CYS A 517 -33.65 -9.22 17.90
N CYS A 518 -33.40 -8.07 17.28
CA CYS A 518 -34.09 -6.82 17.60
C CYS A 518 -35.60 -6.85 17.30
N VAL A 519 -36.05 -7.77 16.42
CA VAL A 519 -37.47 -7.96 16.09
C VAL A 519 -38.19 -8.83 17.14
N GLY A 520 -37.45 -9.43 18.08
CA GLY A 520 -38.01 -10.11 19.26
C GLY A 520 -38.61 -11.50 19.00
N LYS A 521 -38.39 -12.09 17.82
CA LYS A 521 -39.02 -13.37 17.42
C LYS A 521 -38.11 -14.60 17.56
N GLY A 522 -36.83 -14.42 17.92
CA GLY A 522 -35.85 -15.52 18.03
C GLY A 522 -35.75 -16.40 16.79
N THR A 523 -36.14 -15.88 15.62
CA THR A 523 -36.27 -16.62 14.36
C THR A 523 -35.38 -15.95 13.33
N ALA A 524 -34.52 -16.72 12.67
CA ALA A 524 -33.67 -16.20 11.60
C ALA A 524 -34.49 -15.93 10.32
N GLY A 525 -34.12 -14.91 9.55
CA GLY A 525 -34.77 -14.55 8.29
C GLY A 525 -36.00 -13.66 8.43
N VAL A 526 -36.23 -13.06 9.61
CA VAL A 526 -37.39 -12.19 9.85
C VAL A 526 -37.20 -10.79 9.27
N THR A 527 -35.96 -10.31 9.18
CA THR A 527 -35.65 -9.07 8.46
C THR A 527 -35.42 -9.35 6.97
N PRO A 528 -35.78 -8.42 6.06
CA PRO A 528 -35.47 -8.56 4.64
C PRO A 528 -33.98 -8.81 4.38
N PHE A 529 -33.10 -8.16 5.15
CA PHE A 529 -31.66 -8.37 5.07
C PHE A 529 -31.25 -9.81 5.40
N SER A 530 -31.73 -10.36 6.53
CA SER A 530 -31.44 -11.76 6.88
C SER A 530 -32.08 -12.74 5.91
N ASN A 531 -33.29 -12.47 5.43
CA ASN A 531 -33.98 -13.34 4.49
C ASN A 531 -33.18 -13.48 3.18
N MET A 532 -32.65 -12.37 2.65
CA MET A 532 -31.81 -12.39 1.44
C MET A 532 -30.48 -13.12 1.63
N LEU A 533 -29.93 -13.18 2.85
CA LEU A 533 -28.72 -13.98 3.13
C LEU A 533 -29.03 -15.47 3.31
N LEU A 534 -30.19 -15.80 3.87
CA LEU A 534 -30.64 -17.19 4.10
C LEU A 534 -31.12 -17.88 2.82
N ALA A 535 -31.98 -17.20 2.07
CA ALA A 535 -32.70 -17.77 0.93
C ALA A 535 -32.13 -17.33 -0.43
N GLY A 536 -31.33 -16.25 -0.46
CA GLY A 536 -30.79 -15.70 -1.69
C GLY A 536 -29.63 -16.52 -2.24
N SER A 537 -29.62 -16.73 -3.55
CA SER A 537 -28.54 -17.39 -4.28
C SER A 537 -27.87 -16.45 -5.28
N LYS A 538 -26.58 -16.67 -5.50
CA LYS A 538 -25.83 -16.01 -6.58
C LYS A 538 -26.28 -16.51 -7.96
N SER A 539 -26.73 -17.76 -8.08
CA SER A 539 -27.07 -18.39 -9.36
C SER A 539 -28.31 -17.79 -10.03
N ASP A 540 -29.28 -17.36 -9.24
CA ASP A 540 -30.54 -16.77 -9.71
C ASP A 540 -30.60 -15.24 -9.51
N ASN A 541 -29.48 -14.62 -9.09
CA ASN A 541 -29.36 -13.20 -8.77
C ASN A 541 -30.30 -12.72 -7.65
N SER A 542 -30.78 -13.62 -6.79
CA SER A 542 -31.57 -13.27 -5.61
C SER A 542 -30.73 -12.90 -4.38
N ASP A 543 -29.41 -13.11 -4.44
CA ASP A 543 -28.49 -12.70 -3.37
C ASP A 543 -28.48 -11.18 -3.16
N LEU A 544 -28.21 -10.78 -1.91
CA LEU A 544 -28.16 -9.39 -1.47
C LEU A 544 -27.37 -8.47 -2.43
N HIS A 545 -26.21 -8.91 -2.93
CA HIS A 545 -25.38 -8.05 -3.78
C HIS A 545 -25.98 -7.87 -5.17
N SER A 546 -26.54 -8.92 -5.75
CA SER A 546 -27.15 -8.87 -7.08
C SER A 546 -28.44 -8.06 -7.09
N VAL A 547 -29.29 -8.23 -6.07
CA VAL A 547 -30.53 -7.45 -5.95
C VAL A 547 -30.24 -5.96 -5.79
N ILE A 548 -29.31 -5.60 -4.90
CA ILE A 548 -28.93 -4.19 -4.69
C ILE A 548 -28.26 -3.61 -5.93
N ALA A 549 -27.37 -4.37 -6.60
CA ALA A 549 -26.75 -3.98 -7.85
C ALA A 549 -27.79 -3.63 -8.93
N LYS A 550 -28.78 -4.50 -9.11
CA LYS A 550 -29.89 -4.30 -10.05
C LYS A 550 -30.73 -3.07 -9.68
N GLU A 551 -31.08 -2.93 -8.41
CA GLU A 551 -31.94 -1.85 -7.94
C GLU A 551 -31.28 -0.48 -8.13
N VAL A 552 -29.97 -0.35 -7.86
CA VAL A 552 -29.27 0.94 -7.95
C VAL A 552 -28.52 1.16 -9.28
N GLY A 553 -28.51 0.17 -10.18
CA GLY A 553 -27.92 0.28 -11.51
C GLY A 553 -26.38 0.29 -11.50
N ILE A 554 -25.75 -0.55 -10.67
CA ILE A 554 -24.29 -0.72 -10.62
C ILE A 554 -23.90 -2.18 -10.79
N SER A 555 -22.62 -2.46 -11.06
CA SER A 555 -22.10 -3.82 -11.09
C SER A 555 -22.21 -4.49 -9.70
N ARG A 556 -22.39 -5.81 -9.68
CA ARG A 556 -22.40 -6.62 -8.45
C ARG A 556 -21.18 -6.40 -7.55
N ASP A 557 -19.99 -6.25 -8.12
CA ASP A 557 -18.76 -6.03 -7.34
C ASP A 557 -18.76 -4.68 -6.62
N LYS A 558 -19.16 -3.60 -7.31
CA LYS A 558 -19.37 -2.28 -6.69
C LYS A 558 -20.43 -2.36 -5.58
N ALA A 559 -21.55 -3.05 -5.81
CA ALA A 559 -22.59 -3.25 -4.79
C ALA A 559 -22.08 -4.06 -3.59
N LYS A 560 -21.23 -5.08 -3.82
CA LYS A 560 -20.57 -5.84 -2.77
C LYS A 560 -19.74 -4.94 -1.87
N VAL A 561 -18.84 -4.15 -2.45
CA VAL A 561 -17.99 -3.21 -1.70
C VAL A 561 -18.83 -2.23 -0.88
N LEU A 562 -19.84 -1.61 -1.49
CA LEU A 562 -20.69 -0.63 -0.81
C LEU A 562 -21.57 -1.25 0.29
N ASN A 563 -22.07 -2.48 0.11
CA ASN A 563 -22.83 -3.18 1.14
C ASN A 563 -21.97 -3.45 2.38
N TYR A 564 -20.74 -3.93 2.21
CA TYR A 564 -19.81 -4.10 3.32
C TYR A 564 -19.45 -2.76 3.95
N ALA A 565 -19.02 -1.77 3.16
CA ALA A 565 -18.66 -0.45 3.68
C ALA A 565 -19.76 0.16 4.55
N ARG A 566 -21.02 0.04 4.12
CA ARG A 566 -22.20 0.49 4.86
C ARG A 566 -22.36 -0.22 6.21
N LEU A 567 -22.16 -1.54 6.28
CA LEU A 567 -22.19 -2.29 7.54
C LEU A 567 -21.09 -1.84 8.51
N TYR A 568 -19.97 -1.36 7.97
CA TYR A 568 -18.87 -0.76 8.71
C TYR A 568 -19.06 0.74 9.03
N GLY A 569 -20.25 1.30 8.80
CA GLY A 569 -20.58 2.68 9.16
C GLY A 569 -20.27 3.72 8.07
N SER A 570 -19.92 3.31 6.86
CA SER A 570 -19.77 4.24 5.73
C SER A 570 -21.09 5.00 5.46
N GLY A 571 -20.96 6.31 5.25
CA GLY A 571 -22.07 7.18 4.86
C GLY A 571 -22.24 7.33 3.35
N ILE A 572 -23.22 8.15 2.96
CA ILE A 572 -23.56 8.46 1.56
C ILE A 572 -22.40 9.14 0.83
N VAL A 573 -21.68 10.04 1.52
CA VAL A 573 -20.54 10.80 0.96
C VAL A 573 -19.44 9.84 0.49
N HIS A 574 -18.99 8.95 1.38
CA HIS A 574 -17.96 7.98 1.05
C HIS A 574 -18.39 6.99 -0.05
N ALA A 575 -19.66 6.58 -0.06
CA ALA A 575 -20.19 5.76 -1.14
C ALA A 575 -20.18 6.48 -2.50
N ALA A 576 -20.48 7.78 -2.51
CA ALA A 576 -20.42 8.60 -3.73
C ALA A 576 -18.97 8.78 -4.19
N GLU A 577 -18.03 9.07 -3.29
CA GLU A 577 -16.60 9.15 -3.59
C GLU A 577 -16.07 7.86 -4.22
N PHE A 578 -16.42 6.69 -3.65
CA PHE A 578 -16.05 5.39 -4.20
C PHE A 578 -16.56 5.19 -5.63
N LEU A 579 -17.81 5.58 -5.90
CA LEU A 579 -18.40 5.49 -7.24
C LEU A 579 -17.72 6.45 -8.22
N ILE A 580 -17.37 7.66 -7.77
CA ILE A 580 -16.62 8.65 -8.57
C ILE A 580 -15.25 8.11 -8.95
N GLN A 581 -14.50 7.60 -7.97
CA GLN A 581 -13.20 6.95 -8.19
C GLN A 581 -13.30 5.72 -9.10
N SER A 582 -14.48 5.12 -9.21
CA SER A 582 -14.77 4.01 -10.12
C SER A 582 -15.28 4.45 -11.50
N GLY A 583 -15.07 5.72 -11.88
CA GLY A 583 -15.42 6.29 -13.19
C GLY A 583 -16.84 6.83 -13.31
N MET A 584 -17.60 6.97 -12.22
CA MET A 584 -18.97 7.48 -12.28
C MET A 584 -19.02 9.02 -12.15
N ASN A 585 -19.84 9.69 -12.96
CA ASN A 585 -20.11 11.12 -12.79
C ASN A 585 -20.62 11.44 -11.37
N ALA A 586 -20.16 12.55 -10.78
CA ALA A 586 -20.46 12.93 -9.39
C ALA A 586 -21.96 13.04 -9.05
N THR A 587 -22.76 13.68 -9.92
CA THR A 587 -24.21 13.81 -9.72
C THR A 587 -24.88 12.44 -9.74
N LYS A 588 -24.49 11.58 -10.70
CA LYS A 588 -24.99 10.21 -10.79
C LYS A 588 -24.56 9.38 -9.59
N ALA A 589 -23.31 9.50 -9.16
CA ALA A 589 -22.77 8.81 -7.98
C ALA A 589 -23.53 9.19 -6.70
N LEU A 590 -23.84 10.48 -6.51
CA LEU A 590 -24.63 10.93 -5.37
C LEU A 590 -26.06 10.38 -5.39
N ASN A 591 -26.71 10.39 -6.56
CA ASN A 591 -28.05 9.82 -6.73
C ASN A 591 -28.09 8.32 -6.47
N VAL A 592 -27.12 7.56 -7.01
CA VAL A 592 -26.97 6.12 -6.79
C VAL A 592 -26.72 5.82 -5.31
N SER A 593 -25.84 6.58 -4.66
CA SER A 593 -25.58 6.46 -3.22
C SER A 593 -26.82 6.75 -2.38
N ASN A 594 -27.56 7.83 -2.66
CA ASN A 594 -28.82 8.12 -1.97
C ASN A 594 -29.83 6.98 -2.13
N LYS A 595 -29.99 6.46 -3.36
CA LYS A 595 -30.87 5.32 -3.63
C LYS A 595 -30.45 4.07 -2.85
N LEU A 596 -29.16 3.73 -2.87
CA LEU A 596 -28.59 2.60 -2.13
C LEU A 596 -28.94 2.66 -0.63
N PHE A 597 -28.70 3.80 0.01
CA PHE A 597 -28.98 3.96 1.43
C PHE A 597 -30.48 3.97 1.73
N ALA A 598 -31.31 4.57 0.87
CA ALA A 598 -32.76 4.56 1.03
C ALA A 598 -33.35 3.15 0.92
N THR A 599 -32.86 2.33 0.00
CA THR A 599 -33.29 0.94 -0.19
C THR A 599 -32.88 0.05 0.98
N THR A 600 -31.72 0.32 1.60
CA THR A 600 -31.08 -0.63 2.52
C THR A 600 -31.12 -0.20 4.00
N LYS A 601 -31.26 1.08 4.29
CA LYS A 601 -31.34 1.64 5.65
C LYS A 601 -32.82 1.83 5.97
N GLY A 602 -33.40 0.87 6.70
CA GLY A 602 -34.83 0.88 7.04
C GLY A 602 -35.28 2.20 7.68
N LYS A 603 -36.58 2.52 7.57
CA LYS A 603 -37.16 3.71 8.19
C LYS A 603 -37.45 3.46 9.66
N ARG A 604 -37.05 4.37 10.54
CA ARG A 604 -37.48 4.37 11.94
C ARG A 604 -38.96 4.77 11.95
N PHE A 605 -39.85 3.82 12.15
CA PHE A 605 -41.23 4.14 12.48
C PHE A 605 -41.24 4.75 13.90
N LYS A 606 -41.93 5.87 14.05
CA LYS A 606 -42.13 6.53 15.34
C LYS A 606 -43.12 5.74 16.18
#